data_AF-A0A956E9W6-F1
#
_entry.id   AF-A0A956E9W6-F1
#
_cell.length_a   1.000
_cell.length_b   1.000
_cell.length_c   1.000
_cell.angle_alpha   90.00
_cell.angle_beta   90.00
_cell.angle_gamma   90.00
#
_symmetry.space_group_name_H-M   'P 1'
#
loop_
_entity.id
_entity.type
_entity.pdbx_description
1 polymer ?
#
loop_
_entity_poly.entity_id
_entity_poly.type
_entity_poly.pdbx_seq_one_letter_code
_entity_poly.pdbx_strand_id
1 'polypeptide(L)'
;MSGTSVPPSGTIRTSRGSVTLAELRGRCEVVEPGIVLFREYDDANADTFAAQVKVVQELGEPFGAYTVIVDLREARNRPRTEMVQEILRSIRSCGVHWATIQSTSLPIRAIAQFIIRRVVGDNVSTHATKEEAVAACRLALEAQLRAAT
;
A
#
# COMPACT_ATOMS: atom_id res chain seq x y z
N MET A 1 -23.89 -16.91 -1.45
CA MET A 1 -22.60 -17.49 -1.85
C MET A 1 -22.33 -17.08 -3.29
N SER A 2 -21.41 -16.14 -3.51
CA SER A 2 -21.00 -15.73 -4.85
C SER A 2 -19.48 -15.52 -4.80
N GLY A 3 -18.75 -16.63 -4.83
CA GLY A 3 -17.32 -16.62 -5.04
C GLY A 3 -17.07 -16.29 -6.50
N THR A 4 -16.72 -15.04 -6.79
CA THR A 4 -16.17 -14.68 -8.09
C THR A 4 -14.73 -15.17 -8.11
N SER A 5 -14.52 -16.37 -8.63
CA SER A 5 -13.19 -16.89 -8.95
C SER A 5 -12.56 -15.99 -10.00
N VAL A 6 -11.62 -15.14 -9.58
CA VAL A 6 -10.79 -14.35 -10.49
C VAL A 6 -9.87 -15.32 -11.23
N PRO A 7 -9.90 -15.39 -12.56
CA PRO A 7 -8.99 -16.27 -13.30
C PRO A 7 -7.53 -15.83 -13.07
N PRO A 8 -6.58 -16.78 -13.05
CA PRO A 8 -5.16 -16.51 -12.74
C PRO A 8 -4.46 -15.60 -13.76
N SER A 9 -5.12 -15.25 -14.86
CA SER A 9 -4.70 -14.28 -15.87
C SER A 9 -5.53 -12.98 -15.84
N GLY A 10 -5.90 -12.52 -14.65
CA GLY A 10 -6.64 -11.27 -14.46
C GLY A 10 -5.87 -10.06 -14.96
N THR A 11 -6.50 -9.25 -15.81
CA THR A 11 -6.03 -7.92 -16.20
C THR A 11 -6.95 -6.85 -15.62
N ILE A 12 -6.37 -5.73 -15.23
CA ILE A 12 -7.08 -4.54 -14.74
C ILE A 12 -6.89 -3.45 -15.79
N ARG A 13 -7.99 -2.81 -16.20
CA ARG A 13 -7.91 -1.69 -17.14
C ARG A 13 -7.46 -0.42 -16.41
N THR A 14 -6.57 0.33 -17.06
CA THR A 14 -6.08 1.63 -16.63
C THR A 14 -6.30 2.65 -17.75
N SER A 15 -5.91 3.91 -17.53
CA SER A 15 -6.08 4.95 -18.56
C SER A 15 -5.12 4.78 -19.74
N ARG A 16 -4.01 4.07 -19.54
CA ARG A 16 -2.96 3.79 -20.53
C ARG A 16 -2.99 2.39 -21.13
N GLY A 17 -3.84 1.49 -20.63
CA GLY A 17 -3.95 0.15 -21.17
C GLY A 17 -4.50 -0.84 -20.15
N SER A 18 -3.86 -2.00 -20.06
CA SER A 18 -4.18 -3.04 -19.08
C SER A 18 -2.92 -3.48 -18.38
N VAL A 19 -3.02 -3.72 -17.07
CA VAL A 19 -1.96 -4.31 -16.25
C VAL A 19 -2.42 -5.66 -15.73
N THR A 20 -1.53 -6.65 -15.73
CA THR A 20 -1.82 -7.98 -15.18
C THR A 20 -1.64 -8.01 -13.67
N LEU A 21 -2.31 -8.93 -13.00
CA LEU A 21 -2.09 -9.19 -11.57
C LEU A 21 -0.63 -9.62 -11.28
N ALA A 22 0.02 -10.31 -12.22
CA ALA A 22 1.43 -10.71 -12.10
C ALA A 22 2.37 -9.50 -12.11
N GLU A 23 2.11 -8.52 -12.98
CA GLU A 23 2.87 -7.25 -13.00
C GLU A 23 2.68 -6.48 -11.70
N LEU A 24 1.45 -6.38 -11.19
CA LEU A 24 1.18 -5.74 -9.90
C LEU A 24 1.87 -6.48 -8.74
N ARG A 25 1.87 -7.83 -8.77
CA ARG A 25 2.59 -8.65 -7.78
C ARG A 25 4.10 -8.44 -7.85
N GLY A 26 4.67 -8.32 -9.04
CA GLY A 26 6.09 -8.02 -9.23
C GLY A 26 6.55 -6.65 -8.70
N ARG A 27 5.58 -5.78 -8.35
CA ARG A 27 5.84 -4.49 -7.67
C ARG A 27 5.74 -4.58 -6.15
N CYS A 28 5.44 -5.76 -5.60
CA CYS A 28 5.35 -6.01 -4.18
C CYS A 28 6.51 -6.93 -3.74
N GLU A 29 7.11 -6.64 -2.59
CA GLU A 29 8.21 -7.44 -2.04
C GLU A 29 8.13 -7.50 -0.51
N VAL A 30 8.57 -8.61 0.06
CA VAL A 30 8.93 -8.65 1.49
C VAL A 30 10.32 -8.05 1.62
N VAL A 31 10.41 -6.90 2.30
CA VAL A 31 11.70 -6.22 2.52
C VAL A 31 12.44 -6.88 3.68
N GLU A 32 11.70 -7.16 4.74
CA GLU A 32 12.13 -7.87 5.96
C GLU A 32 10.96 -8.69 6.51
N PRO A 33 11.20 -9.69 7.37
CA PRO A 33 10.11 -10.42 8.03
C PRO A 33 9.12 -9.46 8.70
N GLY A 34 7.84 -9.52 8.28
CA GLY A 34 6.79 -8.62 8.78
C GLY A 34 6.81 -7.20 8.19
N ILE A 35 7.64 -6.88 7.19
CA ILE A 35 7.66 -5.59 6.50
C ILE A 35 7.51 -5.81 5.00
N VAL A 36 6.35 -5.45 4.47
CA VAL A 36 6.01 -5.64 3.05
C VAL A 36 5.96 -4.29 2.35
N LEU A 37 6.60 -4.19 1.19
CA LEU A 37 6.60 -2.98 0.37
C LEU A 37 5.81 -3.22 -0.90
N PHE A 38 5.04 -2.23 -1.35
CA PHE A 38 4.62 -2.17 -2.75
C PHE A 38 4.92 -0.81 -3.36
N ARG A 39 5.35 -0.86 -4.63
CA ARG A 39 5.63 0.31 -5.46
C ARG A 39 4.37 0.66 -6.24
N GLU A 40 3.83 1.86 -6.01
CA GLU A 40 2.59 2.31 -6.65
C GLU A 40 2.74 2.29 -8.18
N TYR A 41 1.75 1.74 -8.88
CA TYR A 41 1.75 1.72 -10.34
C TYR A 41 1.64 3.14 -10.92
N ASP A 42 2.36 3.45 -11.99
CA ASP A 42 2.49 4.83 -12.49
C ASP A 42 1.16 5.42 -12.99
N ASP A 43 0.29 4.55 -13.53
CA ASP A 43 -1.08 4.82 -13.95
C ASP A 43 -2.12 4.16 -13.03
N ALA A 44 -1.86 4.19 -11.72
CA ALA A 44 -2.75 3.58 -10.75
C ALA A 44 -4.15 4.20 -10.71
N ASN A 45 -5.12 3.33 -10.46
CA ASN A 45 -6.51 3.64 -10.13
C ASN A 45 -6.94 2.85 -8.88
N ALA A 46 -8.22 2.92 -8.52
CA ALA A 46 -8.75 2.21 -7.36
C ALA A 46 -8.54 0.68 -7.46
N ASP A 47 -8.77 0.10 -8.63
CA ASP A 47 -8.68 -1.35 -8.84
C ASP A 47 -7.23 -1.84 -8.76
N THR A 48 -6.28 -1.14 -9.37
CA THR A 48 -4.86 -1.51 -9.29
C THR A 48 -4.34 -1.38 -7.86
N PHE A 49 -4.75 -0.32 -7.15
CA PHE A 49 -4.39 -0.14 -5.74
C PHE A 49 -4.95 -1.28 -4.89
N ALA A 50 -6.25 -1.58 -5.01
CA ALA A 50 -6.91 -2.67 -4.28
C ALA A 50 -6.26 -4.03 -4.55
N ALA A 51 -5.83 -4.28 -5.80
CA ALA A 51 -5.10 -5.49 -6.16
C ALA A 51 -3.71 -5.56 -5.50
N GLN A 52 -2.95 -4.46 -5.47
CA GLN A 52 -1.66 -4.43 -4.77
C GLN A 52 -1.84 -4.60 -3.25
N VAL A 53 -2.88 -4.02 -2.65
CA VAL A 53 -3.20 -4.24 -1.23
C VAL A 53 -3.48 -5.71 -0.93
N LYS A 54 -4.21 -6.42 -1.79
CA LYS A 54 -4.43 -7.87 -1.63
C LYS A 54 -3.10 -8.65 -1.67
N VAL A 55 -2.22 -8.32 -2.61
CA VAL A 55 -0.89 -8.95 -2.69
C VAL A 55 -0.09 -8.70 -1.40
N VAL A 56 -0.12 -7.47 -0.88
CA VAL A 56 0.57 -7.12 0.35
C VAL A 56 0.02 -7.88 1.56
N GLN A 57 -1.31 -8.06 1.64
CA GLN A 57 -1.94 -8.88 2.67
C GLN A 57 -1.49 -10.35 2.57
N GLU A 58 -1.48 -10.92 1.37
CA GLU A 58 -1.00 -12.30 1.13
C GLU A 58 0.48 -12.47 1.51
N LEU A 59 1.33 -11.48 1.21
CA LEU A 59 2.74 -11.50 1.58
C LEU A 59 2.96 -11.31 3.08
N GLY A 60 2.08 -10.56 3.75
CA GLY A 60 2.14 -10.27 5.17
C GLY A 60 1.59 -11.38 6.06
N GLU A 61 0.59 -12.13 5.59
CA GLU A 61 -0.13 -13.16 6.36
C GLU A 61 0.79 -14.15 7.10
N PRO A 62 1.85 -14.71 6.48
CA PRO A 62 2.69 -15.72 7.15
C PRO A 62 3.43 -15.21 8.40
N PHE A 63 3.54 -13.90 8.58
CA PHE A 63 4.23 -13.30 9.73
C PHE A 63 3.31 -13.04 10.92
N GLY A 64 1.99 -13.19 10.76
CA GLY A 64 0.98 -12.85 11.76
C GLY A 64 0.84 -11.34 11.96
N ALA A 65 1.86 -10.69 12.51
CA ALA A 65 1.96 -9.23 12.57
C ALA A 65 2.83 -8.71 11.42
N TYR A 66 2.36 -7.67 10.73
CA TYR A 66 3.12 -7.05 9.65
C TYR A 66 2.79 -5.55 9.50
N THR A 67 3.67 -4.86 8.78
CA THR A 67 3.54 -3.45 8.42
C THR A 67 3.77 -3.27 6.92
N VAL A 68 3.32 -2.14 6.39
CA VAL A 68 3.28 -1.89 4.95
C VAL A 68 4.05 -0.63 4.60
N ILE A 69 4.87 -0.70 3.56
CA ILE A 69 5.51 0.45 2.92
C ILE A 69 4.85 0.69 1.57
N VAL A 70 4.39 1.93 1.34
CA VAL A 70 3.91 2.40 0.04
C VAL A 70 4.97 3.29 -0.58
N ASP A 71 5.51 2.89 -1.73
CA ASP A 71 6.48 3.71 -2.47
C ASP A 71 5.79 4.49 -3.60
N LEU A 72 5.67 5.81 -3.41
CA LEU A 72 5.03 6.71 -4.37
C LEU A 72 6.01 7.39 -5.33
N ARG A 73 7.30 7.02 -5.33
CA ARG A 73 8.31 7.70 -6.17
C ARG A 73 8.05 7.53 -7.66
N GLU A 74 7.47 6.40 -8.07
CA GLU A 74 7.10 6.13 -9.46
C GLU A 74 5.66 6.57 -9.81
N ALA A 75 4.87 7.00 -8.82
CA ALA A 75 3.50 7.45 -9.06
C ALA A 75 3.51 8.73 -9.90
N ARG A 76 2.78 8.74 -11.02
CA ARG A 76 2.70 9.88 -11.94
C ARG A 76 1.35 10.56 -11.90
N ASN A 77 0.29 9.77 -11.69
CA ASN A 77 -1.07 10.26 -11.75
C ASN A 77 -1.56 10.71 -10.38
N ARG A 78 -2.24 11.85 -10.39
CA ARG A 78 -2.97 12.35 -9.23
C ARG A 78 -4.07 11.33 -8.88
N PRO A 79 -4.12 10.80 -7.64
CA PRO A 79 -5.20 9.92 -7.21
C PRO A 79 -6.57 10.60 -7.40
N ARG A 80 -7.47 9.91 -8.10
CA ARG A 80 -8.87 10.33 -8.25
C ARG A 80 -9.68 9.96 -7.00
N THR A 81 -10.87 10.52 -6.86
CA THR A 81 -11.74 10.33 -5.69
C THR A 81 -11.93 8.85 -5.33
N GLU A 82 -12.20 7.99 -6.30
CA GLU A 82 -12.38 6.54 -6.08
C GLU A 82 -11.13 5.89 -5.48
N MET A 83 -9.96 6.22 -6.02
CA MET A 83 -8.68 5.73 -5.50
C MET A 83 -8.43 6.25 -4.07
N VAL A 84 -8.75 7.52 -3.79
CA VAL A 84 -8.63 8.09 -2.43
C VAL A 84 -9.54 7.35 -1.44
N GLN A 85 -10.78 7.03 -1.83
CA GLN A 85 -11.69 6.25 -0.98
C GLN A 85 -11.16 4.84 -0.73
N GLU A 86 -10.59 4.23 -1.76
CA GLU A 86 -10.00 2.89 -1.68
C GLU A 86 -8.76 2.86 -0.77
N ILE A 87 -7.89 3.87 -0.85
CA ILE A 87 -6.75 4.03 0.07
C ILE A 87 -7.25 4.16 1.51
N LEU A 88 -8.22 5.04 1.76
CA LEU A 88 -8.79 5.23 3.11
C LEU A 88 -9.44 3.96 3.65
N ARG A 89 -10.17 3.22 2.79
CA ARG A 89 -10.78 1.94 3.15
C ARG A 89 -9.71 0.93 3.53
N SER A 90 -8.68 0.77 2.71
CA SER A 90 -7.58 -0.18 2.91
C SER A 90 -6.80 0.09 4.20
N ILE A 91 -6.43 1.34 4.48
CA ILE A 91 -5.73 1.71 5.71
C ILE A 91 -6.59 1.39 6.94
N ARG A 92 -7.90 1.66 6.89
CA ARG A 92 -8.83 1.38 8.00
C ARG A 92 -9.11 -0.11 8.19
N SER A 93 -9.17 -0.89 7.12
CA SER A 93 -9.51 -2.32 7.19
C SER A 93 -8.35 -3.21 7.57
N CYS A 94 -7.11 -2.86 7.18
CA CYS A 94 -5.96 -3.73 7.43
C CYS A 94 -5.46 -3.66 8.88
N GLY A 95 -5.67 -2.55 9.59
CA GLY A 95 -5.23 -2.41 10.99
C GLY A 95 -3.72 -2.43 11.19
N VAL A 96 -2.93 -2.40 10.11
CA VAL A 96 -1.46 -2.39 10.12
C VAL A 96 -0.92 -0.96 10.05
N HIS A 97 0.36 -0.78 10.39
CA HIS A 97 1.05 0.49 10.15
C HIS A 97 1.41 0.64 8.67
N TRP A 98 1.18 1.83 8.10
CA TRP A 98 1.50 2.20 6.72
C TRP A 98 2.52 3.33 6.68
N ALA A 99 3.72 3.03 6.22
CA ALA A 99 4.77 4.01 5.96
C ALA A 99 4.78 4.40 4.47
N THR A 100 4.66 5.70 4.17
CA THR A 100 4.62 6.21 2.80
C THR A 100 5.94 6.86 2.42
N ILE A 101 6.63 6.36 1.40
CA ILE A 101 7.78 7.04 0.78
C ILE A 101 7.23 8.10 -0.17
N GLN A 102 7.60 9.36 0.06
CA GLN A 102 7.01 10.50 -0.64
C GLN A 102 7.39 10.55 -2.13
N SER A 103 6.43 10.95 -2.95
CA SER A 103 6.66 11.29 -4.36
C SER A 103 7.42 12.60 -4.51
N THR A 104 8.19 12.77 -5.59
CA THR A 104 8.73 14.08 -5.98
C THR A 104 7.66 14.99 -6.60
N SER A 105 6.50 14.44 -6.98
CA SER A 105 5.35 15.18 -7.50
C SER A 105 4.58 15.91 -6.39
N LEU A 106 4.53 17.25 -6.46
CA LEU A 106 3.82 18.08 -5.48
C LEU A 106 2.31 17.72 -5.35
N PRO A 107 1.55 17.53 -6.46
CA PRO A 107 0.16 17.09 -6.37
C PRO A 107 -0.04 15.77 -5.62
N ILE A 108 0.86 14.80 -5.84
CA ILE A 108 0.79 13.48 -5.18
C ILE A 108 1.12 13.61 -3.70
N ARG A 109 2.18 14.37 -3.35
CA ARG A 109 2.50 14.65 -1.94
C ARG A 109 1.35 15.33 -1.20
N ALA A 110 0.73 16.33 -1.81
CA ALA A 110 -0.38 17.06 -1.20
C ALA A 110 -1.56 16.13 -0.89
N ILE A 111 -1.88 15.18 -1.78
CA ILE A 111 -2.96 14.21 -1.57
C ILE A 111 -2.58 13.16 -0.54
N ALA A 112 -1.35 12.64 -0.57
CA ALA A 112 -0.87 11.71 0.45
C ALA A 112 -0.96 12.34 1.85
N GLN A 113 -0.49 13.58 2.01
CA GLN A 113 -0.61 14.33 3.26
C GLN A 113 -2.06 14.56 3.69
N PHE A 114 -2.95 14.85 2.74
CA PHE A 114 -4.37 14.97 3.02
C PHE A 114 -5.02 13.66 3.50
N ILE A 115 -4.67 12.54 2.88
CA ILE A 115 -5.14 11.20 3.29
C ILE A 115 -4.66 10.90 4.71
N ILE A 116 -3.37 11.11 4.97
CA ILE A 116 -2.75 10.82 6.26
C ILE A 116 -3.38 11.65 7.38
N ARG A 117 -3.64 12.94 7.15
CA ARG A 117 -4.37 13.79 8.12
C ARG A 117 -5.81 13.33 8.39
N ARG A 118 -6.43 12.57 7.48
CA ARG A 118 -7.80 12.04 7.61
C ARG A 118 -7.85 10.63 8.20
N VAL A 119 -6.73 9.94 8.22
CA VAL A 119 -6.58 8.72 8.98
C VAL A 119 -6.27 9.13 10.41
N VAL A 120 -7.21 8.90 11.31
CA VAL A 120 -7.00 9.18 12.74
C VAL A 120 -6.20 8.02 13.33
N GLY A 121 -5.02 8.31 13.88
CA GLY A 121 -4.18 7.36 14.64
C GLY A 121 -2.73 7.27 14.18
N ASP A 122 -1.89 6.58 14.97
CA ASP A 122 -0.44 6.44 14.76
C ASP A 122 -0.05 5.36 13.73
N ASN A 123 -1.05 4.85 12.98
CA ASN A 123 -0.88 3.76 12.02
C ASN A 123 -0.46 4.24 10.63
N VAL A 124 -0.13 5.52 10.46
CA VAL A 124 0.33 6.09 9.19
C VAL A 124 1.52 7.01 9.41
N SER A 125 2.51 6.96 8.51
CA SER A 125 3.69 7.83 8.56
C SER A 125 4.19 8.20 7.15
N THR A 126 4.94 9.29 7.02
CA THR A 126 5.59 9.68 5.75
C THR A 126 7.08 9.85 5.89
N HIS A 127 7.83 9.41 4.88
CA HIS A 127 9.28 9.37 4.87
C HIS A 127 9.83 9.82 3.53
N ALA A 128 11.04 10.37 3.53
CA ALA A 128 11.73 10.77 2.31
C ALA A 128 12.43 9.58 1.63
N THR A 129 12.86 8.60 2.43
CA THR A 129 13.68 7.47 1.97
C THR A 129 13.06 6.12 2.32
N LYS A 130 13.56 5.05 1.67
CA LYS A 130 13.15 3.68 1.99
C LYS A 130 13.65 3.29 3.37
N GLU A 131 14.83 3.73 3.74
CA GLU A 131 15.50 3.43 5.00
C GLU A 131 14.72 3.99 6.20
N GLU A 132 14.25 5.24 6.10
CA GLU A 132 13.37 5.86 7.11
C GLU A 132 12.04 5.12 7.25
N ALA A 133 11.43 4.75 6.11
CA ALA A 133 10.17 4.00 6.12
C ALA A 133 10.32 2.61 6.76
N VAL A 134 11.40 1.90 6.45
CA VAL A 134 11.73 0.60 7.08
C VAL A 134 11.95 0.78 8.58
N ALA A 135 12.68 1.80 9.02
CA ALA A 135 12.89 2.05 10.44
C ALA A 135 11.57 2.30 11.20
N ALA A 136 10.66 3.09 10.63
CA ALA A 136 9.34 3.33 11.21
C ALA A 136 8.49 2.04 11.28
N CYS A 137 8.51 1.24 10.21
CA CYS A 137 7.85 -0.06 10.15
C CYS A 137 8.36 -1.02 11.23
N ARG A 138 9.67 -1.09 11.47
CA ARG A 138 10.25 -1.91 12.55
C ARG A 138 9.72 -1.50 13.92
N LEU A 139 9.74 -0.20 14.23
CA LEU A 139 9.24 0.32 15.50
C LEU A 139 7.75 0.01 15.71
N ALA A 140 6.94 0.17 14.65
CA ALA A 140 5.53 -0.16 14.71
C ALA A 140 5.27 -1.67 14.88
N LEU A 141 6.03 -2.52 14.18
CA LEU A 141 5.93 -3.97 14.29
C LEU A 141 6.31 -4.45 15.70
N GLU A 142 7.39 -3.93 16.28
CA GLU A 142 7.78 -4.23 17.66
C GLU A 142 6.71 -3.81 18.68
N ALA A 143 6.05 -2.67 18.46
CA ALA A 143 4.97 -2.21 19.32
C ALA A 143 3.74 -3.13 19.23
N GLN A 144 3.38 -3.59 18.02
CA GLN A 144 2.30 -4.55 17.80
C GLN A 144 2.59 -5.89 18.50
N LEU A 145 3.81 -6.42 18.34
CA LEU A 145 4.21 -7.68 18.97
C LEU A 145 4.19 -7.58 20.50
N ARG A 146 4.64 -6.45 21.07
CA ARG A 146 4.56 -6.19 22.52
C ARG A 146 3.13 -6.06 23.04
N ALA A 147 2.20 -5.55 22.24
CA ALA A 147 0.79 -5.46 22.63
C ALA A 147 0.06 -6.81 22.58
N ALA A 148 0.63 -7.82 21.91
CA ALA A 148 0.06 -9.15 21.76
C ALA A 148 0.55 -10.16 22.81
N THR A 149 1.55 -9.80 23.62
CA THR A 149 2.10 -10.57 24.76
C THR A 149 1.50 -10.13 26.08
#